data_AF-A0A0S7Y104-F1
#
_entry.id   AF-A0A0S7Y104-F1
#
_cell.length_a   1.000
_cell.length_b   1.000
_cell.length_c   1.000
_cell.angle_alpha   90.00
_cell.angle_beta   90.00
_cell.angle_gamma   90.00
#
_symmetry.space_group_name_H-M   'P 1'
#
loop_
_entity.id
_entity.type
_entity.pdbx_description
1 polymer ?
#
loop_
_entity_poly.entity_id
_entity_poly.type
_entity_poly.pdbx_seq_one_letter_code
_entity_poly.pdbx_strand_id
1 'polypeptide(L)'
;AYGLPILFPQMTELSGKLALSHNYTDAIKAVGGPVGVFSKAYAEAIHRTLAFPKEFMMILAALWVSEFAMTTLDTTNRLARYTLIEIFEPLKDKLPRFSQFITNRWVASAIPATLGILLALTGAWSVLWPAFGGANQMLAAIALFTAAGFLIRVQKQRGLNALIPAFFLWITVSSAMIWYIFIAVPSLMKTSPIQAYIIGTIMIIMLILNMLLIYDFFKSERDVVK
;
A
#
# COMPACT_ATOMS: atom_id res chain seq x y z
N ALA A 1 -16.69 17.40 -5.49
CA ALA A 1 -15.47 17.08 -4.72
C ALA A 1 -15.64 17.59 -3.29
N TYR A 2 -16.01 16.72 -2.34
CA TYR A 2 -16.30 17.13 -0.95
C TYR A 2 -15.04 17.36 -0.09
N GLY A 3 -13.85 16.99 -0.60
CA GLY A 3 -12.55 17.21 0.05
C GLY A 3 -12.00 18.64 -0.06
N LEU A 4 -12.16 19.29 -1.22
CA LEU A 4 -11.69 20.67 -1.43
C LEU A 4 -12.31 21.65 -0.42
N PRO A 5 -13.61 21.54 -0.09
CA PRO A 5 -14.23 22.44 0.86
C PRO A 5 -13.67 22.46 2.28
N ILE A 6 -13.01 21.37 2.68
CA ILE A 6 -12.42 21.25 4.02
C ILE A 6 -11.13 22.06 4.11
N LEU A 7 -10.49 22.32 2.98
CA LEU A 7 -9.29 23.15 2.87
C LEU A 7 -9.64 24.63 2.59
N PHE A 8 -10.93 25.01 2.51
CA PHE A 8 -11.36 26.40 2.22
C PHE A 8 -10.70 27.47 3.10
N PRO A 9 -10.49 27.26 4.41
CA PRO A 9 -9.78 28.24 5.24
C PRO A 9 -8.33 28.50 4.79
N GLN A 10 -7.70 27.55 4.09
CA GLN A 10 -6.33 27.68 3.55
C GLN A 10 -6.30 27.92 2.03
N MET A 11 -7.45 28.01 1.34
CA MET A 11 -7.48 28.08 -0.14
C MET A 11 -6.84 29.33 -0.71
N THR A 12 -6.88 30.44 0.01
CA THR A 12 -6.16 31.68 -0.34
C THR A 12 -4.64 31.46 -0.37
N GLU A 13 -4.11 30.59 0.48
CA GLU A 13 -2.68 30.21 0.54
C GLU A 13 -2.33 29.07 -0.43
N LEU A 14 -3.33 28.38 -0.99
CA LEU A 14 -3.17 27.28 -1.96
C LEU A 14 -3.45 27.72 -3.41
N SER A 15 -3.66 29.02 -3.63
CA SER A 15 -4.01 29.56 -4.95
C SER A 15 -2.81 29.58 -5.89
N GLY A 16 -2.86 28.76 -6.95
CA GLY A 16 -1.80 28.62 -7.95
C GLY A 16 -0.93 27.38 -7.75
N LYS A 17 -0.33 26.87 -8.83
CA LYS A 17 0.42 25.58 -8.83
C LYS A 17 1.57 25.56 -7.81
N LEU A 18 2.29 26.68 -7.67
CA LEU A 18 3.45 26.80 -6.77
C LEU A 18 3.04 26.89 -5.30
N ALA A 19 2.00 27.68 -4.99
CA ALA A 19 1.48 27.83 -3.64
C ALA A 19 0.81 26.54 -3.15
N LEU A 20 0.09 25.84 -4.03
CA LEU A 20 -0.43 24.50 -3.76
C LEU A 20 0.71 23.53 -3.43
N SER A 21 1.77 23.44 -4.23
CA SER A 21 2.84 22.47 -3.95
C SER A 21 3.58 22.74 -2.63
N HIS A 22 3.74 24.01 -2.24
CA HIS A 22 4.46 24.38 -1.02
C HIS A 22 3.60 24.31 0.24
N ASN A 23 2.35 24.78 0.18
CA ASN A 23 1.52 24.97 1.38
C ASN A 23 0.56 23.80 1.63
N TYR A 24 0.43 22.85 0.70
CA TYR A 24 -0.52 21.75 0.81
C TYR A 24 -0.27 20.82 2.00
N THR A 25 0.98 20.52 2.32
CA THR A 25 1.30 19.67 3.48
C THR A 25 0.90 20.32 4.80
N ASP A 26 1.06 21.64 4.91
CA ASP A 26 0.74 22.37 6.13
C ASP A 26 -0.77 22.63 6.24
N ALA A 27 -1.45 22.89 5.12
CA ALA A 27 -2.90 22.93 5.05
C ALA A 27 -3.54 21.59 5.48
N ILE A 28 -2.98 20.46 5.04
CA ILE A 28 -3.44 19.13 5.46
C ILE A 28 -3.23 18.92 6.97
N LYS A 29 -2.08 19.31 7.52
CA LYS A 29 -1.82 19.19 8.97
C LYS A 29 -2.82 20.00 9.79
N ALA A 30 -3.15 21.22 9.36
CA ALA A 30 -4.09 22.10 10.05
C ALA A 30 -5.50 21.49 10.18
N VAL A 31 -5.87 20.55 9.32
CA VAL A 31 -7.19 19.88 9.36
C VAL A 31 -7.15 18.47 9.95
N GLY A 32 -6.04 18.06 10.56
CA GLY A 32 -5.88 16.75 11.22
C GLY A 32 -5.11 15.72 10.40
N GLY A 33 -4.28 16.16 9.45
CA GLY A 33 -3.46 15.28 8.63
C GLY A 33 -4.27 14.54 7.55
N PRO A 34 -3.67 13.56 6.87
CA PRO A 34 -4.33 12.77 5.83
C PRO A 34 -5.62 12.10 6.31
N VAL A 35 -5.62 11.59 7.56
CA VAL A 35 -6.80 10.96 8.18
C VAL A 35 -7.89 12.01 8.41
N GLY A 36 -7.54 13.18 8.95
CA GLY A 36 -8.50 14.28 9.16
C GLY A 36 -9.16 14.74 7.87
N VAL A 37 -8.39 14.89 6.78
CA VAL A 37 -8.91 15.23 5.45
C VAL A 37 -9.89 14.15 4.97
N PHE A 38 -9.49 12.88 5.03
CA PHE A 38 -10.33 11.76 4.60
C PHE A 38 -11.64 11.70 5.39
N SER A 39 -11.56 11.68 6.73
CA SER A 39 -12.72 11.51 7.60
C SER A 39 -13.70 12.65 7.48
N LYS A 40 -13.22 13.90 7.38
CA LYS A 40 -14.08 15.07 7.16
C LYS A 40 -14.72 15.05 5.77
N ALA A 41 -13.98 14.64 4.73
CA ALA A 41 -14.48 14.59 3.36
C ALA A 41 -15.54 13.51 3.19
N TYR A 42 -15.32 12.36 3.81
CA TYR A 42 -16.27 11.27 3.85
C TYR A 42 -17.55 11.67 4.60
N ALA A 43 -17.40 12.28 5.78
CA ALA A 43 -18.53 12.76 6.56
C ALA A 43 -19.37 13.80 5.81
N GLU A 44 -18.72 14.75 5.13
CA GLU A 44 -19.40 15.76 4.31
C GLU A 44 -20.15 15.13 3.13
N ALA A 45 -19.55 14.16 2.47
CA ALA A 45 -20.17 13.46 1.36
C ALA A 45 -21.45 12.74 1.80
N ILE A 46 -21.37 11.95 2.87
CA ILE A 46 -22.51 11.18 3.39
C ILE A 46 -23.59 12.07 3.99
N HIS A 47 -23.20 13.15 4.68
CA HIS A 47 -24.15 14.11 5.20
C HIS A 47 -24.98 14.75 4.08
N ARG A 48 -24.34 15.13 2.96
CA ARG A 48 -25.06 15.77 1.83
C ARG A 48 -25.90 14.80 1.01
N THR A 49 -25.51 13.54 0.90
CA THR A 49 -26.24 12.56 0.07
C THR A 49 -27.31 11.80 0.84
N LEU A 50 -27.07 11.49 2.11
CA LEU A 50 -27.90 10.61 2.93
C LEU A 50 -28.41 11.27 4.23
N ALA A 51 -28.07 12.54 4.48
CA ALA A 51 -28.51 13.32 5.65
C ALA A 51 -28.12 12.74 7.03
N PHE A 52 -27.09 11.88 7.09
CA PHE A 52 -26.58 11.39 8.38
C PHE A 52 -25.85 12.49 9.18
N PRO A 53 -25.81 12.38 10.53
CA PRO A 53 -25.06 13.32 11.36
C PRO A 53 -23.58 13.34 11.00
N LYS A 54 -23.06 14.54 10.69
CA LYS A 54 -21.68 14.73 10.21
C LYS A 54 -20.63 14.29 11.23
N GLU A 55 -20.82 14.60 12.51
CA GLU A 55 -19.88 14.22 13.57
C GLU A 55 -19.77 12.69 13.70
N PHE A 56 -20.91 11.99 13.67
CA PHE A 56 -20.94 10.53 13.72
C PHE A 56 -20.17 9.91 12.54
N MET A 57 -20.43 10.36 11.31
CA MET A 57 -19.75 9.83 10.12
C MET A 57 -18.25 10.15 10.11
N MET A 58 -17.84 11.28 10.71
CA MET A 58 -16.43 11.65 10.83
C MET A 58 -15.69 10.70 11.78
N ILE A 59 -16.28 10.43 12.95
CA ILE A 59 -15.72 9.48 13.93
C ILE A 59 -15.66 8.08 13.31
N LEU A 60 -16.73 7.65 12.64
CA LEU A 60 -16.78 6.34 11.99
C LEU A 60 -15.71 6.19 10.90
N ALA A 61 -15.52 7.21 10.05
CA ALA A 61 -14.49 7.19 9.02
C ALA A 61 -13.06 7.21 9.61
N ALA A 62 -12.84 7.98 10.68
CA ALA A 62 -11.55 7.98 11.38
C ALA A 62 -11.25 6.62 12.01
N LEU A 63 -12.23 6.02 12.68
CA LEU A 63 -12.13 4.68 13.25
C LEU A 63 -11.81 3.66 12.17
N TRP A 64 -12.48 3.72 11.02
CA TRP A 64 -12.24 2.79 9.92
C TRP A 64 -10.78 2.85 9.40
N VAL A 65 -10.21 4.05 9.27
CA VAL A 65 -8.79 4.21 8.87
C VAL A 65 -7.85 3.64 9.94
N SER A 66 -8.14 3.88 11.21
CA SER A 66 -7.36 3.32 12.32
C SER A 66 -7.44 1.79 12.38
N GLU A 67 -8.61 1.21 12.20
CA GLU A 67 -8.82 -0.25 12.16
C GLU A 67 -8.15 -0.89 10.94
N PHE A 68 -8.21 -0.23 9.78
CA PHE A 68 -7.48 -0.66 8.58
C PHE A 68 -5.97 -0.71 8.83
N ALA A 69 -5.41 0.34 9.46
CA ALA A 69 -3.99 0.39 9.80
C ALA A 69 -3.61 -0.70 10.80
N MET A 70 -4.41 -0.91 11.85
CA MET A 70 -4.18 -1.93 12.87
C MET A 70 -4.24 -3.36 12.31
N THR A 71 -5.24 -3.65 11.48
CA THR A 71 -5.40 -4.98 10.83
C THR A 71 -4.27 -5.27 9.87
N THR A 72 -3.85 -4.25 9.11
CA THR A 72 -2.69 -4.37 8.22
C THR A 72 -1.43 -4.65 9.02
N LEU A 73 -1.19 -3.92 10.11
CA LEU A 73 -0.01 -4.11 10.96
C LEU A 73 0.06 -5.53 11.53
N ASP A 74 -1.05 -6.05 12.06
CA ASP A 74 -1.13 -7.43 12.56
C ASP A 74 -0.84 -8.46 11.45
N THR A 75 -1.50 -8.30 10.30
CA THR A 75 -1.34 -9.20 9.16
C THR A 75 0.09 -9.18 8.62
N THR A 76 0.69 -7.99 8.48
CA THR A 76 2.08 -7.84 8.02
C THR A 76 3.06 -8.43 9.00
N ASN A 77 2.88 -8.23 10.31
CA ASN A 77 3.74 -8.83 11.33
C ASN A 77 3.70 -10.37 11.28
N ARG A 78 2.50 -10.93 11.02
CA ARG A 78 2.33 -12.37 10.82
C ARG A 78 2.99 -12.88 9.54
N LEU A 79 2.85 -12.16 8.43
CA LEU A 79 3.49 -12.52 7.15
C LEU A 79 5.01 -12.43 7.26
N ALA A 80 5.53 -11.36 7.87
CA ALA A 80 6.96 -11.19 8.09
C ALA A 80 7.56 -12.33 8.91
N ARG A 81 6.83 -12.81 9.94
CA ARG A 81 7.21 -14.02 10.68
C ARG A 81 7.33 -15.23 9.74
N TYR A 82 6.35 -15.48 8.89
CA TYR A 82 6.37 -16.63 7.98
C TYR A 82 7.53 -16.54 6.98
N THR A 83 7.74 -15.35 6.39
CA THR A 83 8.88 -15.11 5.49
C THR A 83 10.22 -15.30 6.19
N LEU A 84 10.36 -14.84 7.44
CA LEU A 84 11.59 -15.10 8.22
C LEU A 84 11.80 -16.59 8.44
N ILE A 85 10.76 -17.33 8.84
CA ILE A 85 10.86 -18.78 9.05
C ILE A 85 11.30 -19.49 7.76
N GLU A 86 10.72 -19.14 6.63
CA GLU A 86 11.03 -19.72 5.31
C GLU A 86 12.46 -19.39 4.85
N ILE A 87 12.91 -18.14 5.00
CA ILE A 87 14.29 -17.73 4.68
C ILE A 87 15.32 -18.51 5.51
N PHE A 88 15.01 -18.80 6.78
CA PHE A 88 15.91 -19.50 7.70
C PHE A 88 15.71 -21.02 7.74
N GLU A 89 14.76 -21.57 6.98
CA GLU A 89 14.49 -23.00 6.90
C GLU A 89 15.68 -23.80 6.33
N PRO A 90 16.36 -23.37 5.23
CA PRO A 90 17.53 -24.09 4.70
C PRO A 90 18.73 -24.14 5.64
N LEU A 91 18.76 -23.27 6.66
CA LEU A 91 19.84 -23.21 7.66
C LEU A 91 19.66 -24.25 8.78
N LYS A 92 18.53 -24.95 8.81
CA LYS A 92 18.21 -25.96 9.83
C LYS A 92 19.22 -27.11 9.87
N ASP A 93 19.73 -27.51 8.70
CA ASP A 93 20.70 -28.60 8.57
C ASP A 93 22.14 -28.17 8.89
N LYS A 94 22.46 -26.88 8.70
CA LYS A 94 23.82 -26.35 8.91
C LYS A 94 24.03 -25.79 10.32
N LEU A 95 23.02 -25.14 10.90
CA LEU A 95 23.07 -24.46 12.20
C LEU A 95 21.76 -24.68 13.00
N PRO A 96 21.51 -25.90 13.51
CA PRO A 96 20.23 -26.28 14.08
C PRO A 96 19.83 -25.44 15.31
N ARG A 97 20.79 -25.07 16.18
CA ARG A 97 20.51 -24.22 17.35
C ARG A 97 20.11 -22.79 16.98
N PHE A 98 20.77 -22.22 15.97
CA PHE A 98 20.45 -20.86 15.49
C PHE A 98 19.10 -20.85 14.76
N SER A 99 18.87 -21.83 13.88
CA SER A 99 17.60 -22.00 13.17
C SER A 99 16.44 -22.15 14.16
N GLN A 100 16.54 -22.98 15.20
CA GLN A 100 15.50 -23.12 16.22
C GLN A 100 15.22 -21.84 17.01
N PHE A 101 16.26 -21.05 17.30
CA PHE A 101 16.09 -19.77 17.99
C PHE A 101 15.39 -18.74 17.10
N ILE A 102 15.86 -18.55 15.87
CA ILE A 102 15.35 -17.51 14.96
C ILE A 102 13.96 -17.84 14.42
N THR A 103 13.62 -19.13 14.28
CA THR A 103 12.29 -19.59 13.84
C THR A 103 11.27 -19.70 14.98
N ASN A 104 11.67 -19.48 16.23
CA ASN A 104 10.74 -19.46 17.37
C ASN A 104 9.66 -18.39 17.15
N ARG A 105 8.39 -18.77 17.32
CA ARG A 105 7.23 -17.89 17.09
C ARG A 105 7.34 -16.51 17.73
N TRP A 106 7.97 -16.42 18.91
CA TRP A 106 8.12 -15.16 19.65
C TRP A 106 9.25 -14.31 19.08
N VAL A 107 10.40 -14.92 18.79
CA VAL A 107 11.58 -14.23 18.22
C VAL A 107 11.27 -13.76 16.79
N ALA A 108 10.72 -14.65 15.97
CA ALA A 108 10.36 -14.38 14.58
C ALA A 108 9.26 -13.31 14.44
N SER A 109 8.40 -13.13 15.46
CA SER A 109 7.45 -12.00 15.52
C SER A 109 8.05 -10.74 16.14
N ALA A 110 8.96 -10.87 17.11
CA ALA A 110 9.56 -9.72 17.79
C ALA A 110 10.48 -8.92 16.87
N ILE A 111 11.18 -9.58 15.95
CA ILE A 111 12.07 -8.91 14.98
C ILE A 111 11.32 -7.89 14.11
N PRO A 112 10.30 -8.30 13.31
CA PRO A 112 9.56 -7.35 12.49
C PRO A 112 8.77 -6.32 13.31
N ALA A 113 8.22 -6.71 14.47
CA ALA A 113 7.55 -5.78 15.37
C ALA A 113 8.49 -4.68 15.88
N THR A 114 9.70 -5.04 16.30
CA THR A 114 10.71 -4.08 16.79
C THR A 114 11.15 -3.14 15.66
N LEU A 115 11.40 -3.66 14.46
CA LEU A 115 11.72 -2.83 13.29
C LEU A 115 10.58 -1.86 12.96
N GLY A 116 9.32 -2.32 13.02
CA GLY A 116 8.15 -1.47 12.83
C GLY A 116 8.04 -0.36 13.87
N ILE A 117 8.27 -0.67 15.15
CA ILE A 117 8.28 0.32 16.24
C ILE A 117 9.39 1.35 16.03
N LEU A 118 10.60 0.92 15.66
CA LEU A 118 11.71 1.84 15.37
C LEU A 118 11.41 2.77 14.20
N LEU A 119 10.78 2.27 13.13
CA LEU A 119 10.34 3.10 12.01
C LEU A 119 9.23 4.10 12.40
N ALA A 120 8.34 3.70 13.31
CA ALA A 120 7.31 4.58 13.85
C ALA A 120 7.91 5.70 14.71
N LEU A 121 8.81 5.38 15.63
CA LEU A 121 9.48 6.34 16.51
C LEU A 121 10.35 7.34 15.75
N THR A 122 11.03 6.90 14.69
CA THR A 122 11.88 7.76 13.86
C THR A 122 11.11 8.59 12.83
N GLY A 123 9.81 8.34 12.63
CA GLY A 123 9.01 8.97 11.58
C GLY A 123 9.36 8.51 10.15
N ALA A 124 10.28 7.56 10.01
CA ALA A 124 10.75 7.03 8.72
C ALA A 124 9.64 6.27 7.95
N TRP A 125 8.54 5.90 8.62
CA TRP A 125 7.37 5.30 7.96
C TRP A 125 6.78 6.18 6.86
N SER A 126 6.87 7.52 6.99
CA SER A 126 6.36 8.48 5.99
C SER A 126 7.04 8.33 4.62
N VAL A 127 8.29 7.86 4.64
CA VAL A 127 9.12 7.58 3.46
C VAL A 127 8.68 6.28 2.78
N LEU A 128 8.29 5.26 3.55
CA LEU A 128 7.82 3.98 3.02
C LEU A 128 6.37 4.02 2.53
N TRP A 129 5.60 5.02 2.95
CA TRP A 129 4.17 5.11 2.65
C TRP A 129 3.81 5.03 1.15
N PRO A 130 4.55 5.68 0.23
CA PRO A 130 4.28 5.54 -1.21
C PRO A 130 4.55 4.12 -1.73
N ALA A 131 5.59 3.45 -1.22
CA ALA A 131 5.90 2.05 -1.56
C ALA A 131 4.80 1.10 -1.06
N PHE A 132 4.31 1.32 0.16
CA PHE A 132 3.17 0.59 0.71
C PHE A 132 1.92 0.76 -0.15
N GLY A 133 1.60 2.00 -0.56
CA GLY A 133 0.47 2.28 -1.46
C GLY A 133 0.58 1.52 -2.78
N GLY A 134 1.76 1.53 -3.42
CA GLY A 134 2.02 0.75 -4.62
C GLY A 134 1.87 -0.76 -4.40
N ALA A 135 2.36 -1.28 -3.28
CA ALA A 135 2.34 -2.70 -2.96
C ALA A 135 0.92 -3.21 -2.73
N ASN A 136 0.08 -2.40 -2.07
CA ASN A 136 -1.33 -2.72 -1.87
C ASN A 136 -2.09 -2.78 -3.19
N GLN A 137 -1.81 -1.88 -4.12
CA GLN A 137 -2.46 -1.90 -5.43
C GLN A 137 -1.97 -3.07 -6.29
N MET A 138 -0.69 -3.43 -6.18
CA MET A 138 -0.16 -4.64 -6.79
C MET A 138 -0.87 -5.88 -6.23
N LEU A 139 -1.00 -6.00 -4.90
CA LEU A 139 -1.72 -7.11 -4.24
C LEU A 139 -3.18 -7.21 -4.70
N ALA A 140 -3.86 -6.07 -4.83
CA ALA A 140 -5.22 -6.00 -5.37
C ALA A 140 -5.30 -6.50 -6.82
N ALA A 141 -4.31 -6.15 -7.66
CA ALA A 141 -4.22 -6.67 -9.02
C ALA A 141 -4.03 -8.20 -9.04
N ILE A 142 -3.16 -8.75 -8.18
CA ILE A 142 -2.99 -10.21 -8.04
C ILE A 142 -4.33 -10.87 -7.69
N ALA A 143 -5.01 -10.35 -6.66
CA ALA A 143 -6.27 -10.92 -6.19
C ALA A 143 -7.34 -10.94 -7.29
N LEU A 144 -7.43 -9.86 -8.09
CA LEU A 144 -8.34 -9.79 -9.23
C LEU A 144 -7.95 -10.75 -10.35
N PHE A 145 -6.67 -10.89 -10.69
CA PHE A 145 -6.21 -11.89 -11.65
C PHE A 145 -6.47 -13.31 -11.18
N THR A 146 -6.24 -13.62 -9.91
CA THR A 146 -6.56 -14.92 -9.32
C THR A 146 -8.07 -15.19 -9.37
N ALA A 147 -8.90 -14.21 -9.02
CA ALA A 147 -10.36 -14.32 -9.13
C ALA A 147 -10.82 -14.53 -10.58
N ALA A 148 -10.24 -13.80 -11.54
CA ALA A 148 -10.52 -13.98 -12.96
C ALA A 148 -10.11 -15.39 -13.43
N GLY A 149 -8.92 -15.85 -13.03
CA GLY A 149 -8.45 -17.21 -13.32
C GLY A 149 -9.36 -18.29 -12.74
N PHE A 150 -9.85 -18.10 -11.51
CA PHE A 150 -10.82 -18.99 -10.88
C PHE A 150 -12.16 -19.04 -11.63
N LEU A 151 -12.71 -17.88 -12.01
CA LEU A 151 -13.96 -17.81 -12.78
C LEU A 151 -13.84 -18.50 -14.14
N ILE A 152 -12.72 -18.28 -14.83
CA ILE A 152 -12.46 -18.84 -16.16
C ILE A 152 -12.25 -20.35 -16.09
N ARG A 153 -11.43 -20.82 -15.14
CA ARG A 153 -10.95 -22.21 -15.15
C ARG A 153 -11.79 -23.14 -14.30
N VAL A 154 -12.24 -22.68 -13.13
CA VAL A 154 -13.01 -23.50 -12.18
C VAL A 154 -14.50 -23.39 -12.49
N GLN A 155 -15.01 -22.17 -12.63
CA GLN A 155 -16.44 -21.97 -12.92
C GLN A 155 -16.80 -22.03 -14.40
N LYS A 156 -15.80 -22.11 -15.31
CA LYS A 156 -15.98 -22.16 -16.76
C LYS A 156 -16.82 -20.99 -17.32
N GLN A 157 -16.71 -19.82 -16.69
CA GLN A 157 -17.36 -18.59 -17.12
C GLN A 157 -16.38 -17.71 -17.91
N ARG A 158 -16.88 -16.74 -18.69
CA ARG A 158 -16.00 -15.83 -19.45
C ARG A 158 -15.05 -15.00 -18.57
N GLY A 159 -15.38 -14.78 -17.29
CA GLY A 159 -14.53 -14.08 -16.32
C GLY A 159 -14.20 -12.61 -16.63
N LEU A 160 -14.74 -12.04 -17.71
CA LEU A 160 -14.43 -10.68 -18.17
C LEU A 160 -14.70 -9.59 -17.12
N ASN A 161 -15.70 -9.80 -16.25
CA ASN A 161 -16.05 -8.88 -15.17
C ASN A 161 -14.92 -8.71 -14.14
N ALA A 162 -14.05 -9.71 -13.98
CA ALA A 162 -12.87 -9.62 -13.12
C ALA A 162 -11.61 -9.32 -13.93
N LEU A 163 -11.51 -9.86 -15.16
CA LEU A 163 -10.35 -9.70 -16.03
C LEU A 163 -10.15 -8.25 -16.49
N ILE A 164 -11.22 -7.56 -16.90
CA ILE A 164 -11.14 -6.17 -17.39
C ILE A 164 -10.64 -5.23 -16.27
N PRO A 165 -11.24 -5.24 -15.05
CA PRO A 165 -10.69 -4.47 -13.93
C PRO A 165 -9.26 -4.88 -13.56
N ALA A 166 -8.91 -6.17 -13.63
CA ALA A 166 -7.56 -6.64 -13.32
C ALA A 166 -6.52 -6.01 -14.25
N PHE A 167 -6.75 -6.05 -15.57
CA PHE A 167 -5.83 -5.43 -16.54
C PHE A 167 -5.77 -3.93 -16.41
N PHE A 168 -6.92 -3.27 -16.24
CA PHE A 168 -6.95 -1.82 -16.03
C PHE A 168 -6.12 -1.42 -14.79
N LEU A 169 -6.35 -2.10 -13.67
CA LEU A 169 -5.61 -1.86 -12.44
C LEU A 169 -4.11 -2.12 -12.64
N TRP A 170 -3.75 -3.25 -13.24
CA TRP A 170 -2.35 -3.60 -13.50
C TRP A 170 -1.63 -2.57 -14.38
N ILE A 171 -2.26 -2.09 -15.45
CA ILE A 171 -1.70 -1.03 -16.30
C ILE A 171 -1.48 0.23 -15.47
N THR A 172 -2.49 0.68 -14.73
CA THR A 172 -2.40 1.92 -13.94
C THR A 172 -1.32 1.84 -12.86
N VAL A 173 -1.20 0.71 -12.17
CA VAL A 173 -0.16 0.47 -11.14
C VAL A 173 1.22 0.44 -11.78
N SER A 174 1.39 -0.28 -12.88
CA SER A 174 2.67 -0.37 -13.59
C SER A 174 3.12 1.01 -14.08
N SER A 175 2.22 1.79 -14.68
CA SER A 175 2.50 3.16 -15.11
C SER A 175 2.85 4.08 -13.93
N ALA A 176 2.12 3.97 -12.81
CA ALA A 176 2.39 4.77 -11.62
C ALA A 176 3.75 4.43 -11.00
N MET A 177 4.13 3.16 -10.95
CA MET A 177 5.44 2.72 -10.44
C MET A 177 6.59 3.18 -11.33
N ILE A 178 6.44 3.07 -12.66
CA ILE A 178 7.42 3.60 -13.63
C ILE A 178 7.57 5.11 -13.44
N TRP A 179 6.46 5.85 -13.38
CA TRP A 179 6.48 7.30 -13.14
C TRP A 179 7.17 7.63 -11.81
N TYR A 180 6.90 6.87 -10.74
CA TYR A 180 7.52 7.07 -9.44
C TYR A 180 9.04 6.89 -9.50
N ILE A 181 9.52 5.84 -10.17
CA ILE A 181 10.96 5.57 -10.34
C ILE A 181 11.65 6.69 -11.14
N PHE A 182 11.04 7.20 -12.21
CA PHE A 182 11.70 8.19 -13.08
C PHE A 182 11.52 9.65 -12.65
N ILE A 183 10.47 9.97 -11.88
CA ILE A 183 10.14 11.36 -11.53
C ILE A 183 10.28 11.59 -10.02
N ALA A 184 9.66 10.75 -9.19
CA ALA A 184 9.64 10.95 -7.75
C ALA A 184 10.99 10.61 -7.10
N VAL A 185 11.62 9.48 -7.46
CA VAL A 185 12.91 9.06 -6.88
C VAL A 185 14.03 10.08 -7.15
N PRO A 186 14.24 10.60 -8.37
CA PRO A 186 15.25 11.64 -8.61
C PRO A 186 14.98 12.95 -7.87
N SER A 187 13.70 13.29 -7.63
CA SER A 187 13.34 14.43 -6.79
C SER A 187 13.76 14.19 -5.33
N LEU A 188 13.51 12.98 -4.80
CA LEU A 188 13.91 12.58 -3.45
C LEU A 188 15.43 12.52 -3.28
N MET A 189 16.19 12.17 -4.33
CA MET A 189 17.66 12.13 -4.29
C MET A 189 18.27 13.50 -3.96
N LYS A 190 17.59 14.61 -4.27
CA LYS A 190 18.07 15.97 -3.97
C LYS A 190 17.92 16.36 -2.49
N THR A 191 16.98 15.74 -1.79
CA THR A 191 16.64 16.09 -0.40
C THR A 191 17.16 15.05 0.60
N SER A 192 17.02 13.76 0.28
CA SER A 192 17.38 12.64 1.15
C SER A 192 17.91 11.44 0.34
N PRO A 193 19.21 11.41 -0.02
CA PRO A 193 19.78 10.38 -0.91
C PRO A 193 19.54 8.95 -0.43
N ILE A 194 19.76 8.68 0.86
CA ILE A 194 19.60 7.34 1.46
C ILE A 194 18.15 6.83 1.30
N GLN A 195 17.18 7.70 1.57
CA GLN A 195 15.76 7.36 1.45
C GLN A 195 15.38 7.06 0.00
N ALA A 196 15.90 7.84 -0.94
CA ALA A 196 15.66 7.65 -2.36
C ALA A 196 16.19 6.29 -2.87
N TYR A 197 17.39 5.88 -2.42
CA TYR A 197 17.93 4.55 -2.77
C TYR A 197 17.05 3.43 -2.22
N ILE A 198 16.66 3.49 -0.95
CA ILE A 198 15.82 2.45 -0.33
C ILE A 198 14.48 2.29 -1.08
N ILE A 199 13.76 3.39 -1.29
CA ILE A 199 12.46 3.32 -1.99
C ILE A 199 12.65 2.91 -3.45
N GLY A 200 13.65 3.46 -4.14
CA GLY A 200 13.94 3.13 -5.53
C GLY A 200 14.17 1.64 -5.72
N THR A 201 14.98 1.03 -4.84
CA THR A 201 15.21 -0.42 -4.84
C THR A 201 13.93 -1.21 -4.59
N ILE A 202 13.12 -0.82 -3.59
CA ILE A 202 11.84 -1.50 -3.31
C ILE A 202 10.91 -1.42 -4.52
N MET A 203 10.78 -0.24 -5.15
CA MET A 203 9.91 -0.06 -6.31
C MET A 203 10.38 -0.86 -7.52
N ILE A 204 11.68 -0.96 -7.76
CA ILE A 204 12.24 -1.78 -8.84
C ILE A 204 11.93 -3.26 -8.59
N ILE A 205 12.17 -3.76 -7.38
CA ILE A 205 11.86 -5.14 -7.01
C ILE A 205 10.37 -5.41 -7.21
N MET A 206 9.49 -4.52 -6.73
CA MET A 206 8.06 -4.67 -6.91
C MET A 206 7.65 -4.62 -8.39
N LEU A 207 8.27 -3.77 -9.20
CA LEU A 207 7.97 -3.70 -10.64
C LEU A 207 8.35 -5.02 -11.32
N ILE A 208 9.51 -5.59 -10.97
CA ILE A 208 9.94 -6.91 -11.45
C ILE A 208 8.92 -7.98 -11.03
N LEU A 209 8.52 -8.02 -9.76
CA LEU A 209 7.52 -8.97 -9.27
C LEU A 209 6.17 -8.81 -9.97
N ASN A 210 5.74 -7.58 -10.22
CA ASN A 210 4.51 -7.28 -10.96
C ASN A 210 4.55 -7.78 -12.42
N MET A 211 5.72 -7.71 -13.07
CA MET A 211 5.93 -8.27 -14.41
C MET A 211 6.02 -9.81 -14.40
N LEU A 212 6.63 -10.40 -13.37
CA LEU A 212 6.69 -11.85 -13.20
C LEU A 212 5.29 -12.44 -12.99
N LEU A 213 4.46 -11.77 -12.20
CA LEU A 213 3.08 -12.19 -11.98
C LEU A 213 2.28 -12.26 -13.27
N ILE A 214 2.29 -11.20 -14.07
CA ILE A 214 1.50 -11.19 -15.31
C ILE A 214 2.01 -12.26 -16.27
N TYR A 215 3.33 -12.50 -16.30
CA TYR A 215 3.92 -13.59 -17.05
C TYR A 215 3.40 -14.96 -16.57
N ASP A 216 3.38 -15.21 -15.26
CA ASP A 216 2.88 -16.47 -14.68
C ASP A 216 1.39 -16.67 -14.95
N PHE A 217 0.60 -15.60 -14.89
CA PHE A 217 -0.83 -15.65 -15.21
C PHE A 217 -1.08 -16.15 -16.63
N PHE A 218 -0.37 -15.60 -17.62
CA PHE A 218 -0.48 -16.01 -19.03
C PHE A 218 0.20 -17.36 -19.32
N LYS A 219 1.31 -17.69 -18.65
CA LYS A 219 1.94 -19.01 -18.82
C LYS A 219 1.02 -20.12 -18.31
N SER A 220 0.41 -19.90 -17.14
CA SER A 220 -0.54 -20.82 -16.56
C SER A 220 -1.77 -21.05 -17.45
N GLU A 221 -2.11 -20.11 -18.33
CA GLU A 221 -3.19 -20.29 -19.34
C GLU A 221 -2.83 -21.34 -20.39
N ARG A 222 -1.54 -21.50 -20.73
CA ARG A 222 -1.07 -22.47 -21.73
C ARG A 222 -0.99 -23.90 -21.20
N ASP A 223 -0.71 -24.08 -19.91
CA ASP A 223 -0.47 -25.41 -19.34
C ASP A 223 -1.75 -26.17 -18.92
N VAL A 224 -2.91 -25.49 -18.86
CA VAL A 224 -4.21 -26.10 -18.52
C VAL A 224 -4.95 -26.66 -19.76
N VAL A 225 -4.42 -26.39 -20.97
CA VAL A 225 -5.01 -26.84 -22.25
C VAL A 225 -4.31 -28.10 -22.81
N LYS A 226 -3.66 -28.89 -21.95
CA LYS A 226 -3.19 -30.24 -22.28
C LYS A 226 -3.93 -31.26 -21.43
#